data_AF-A0A6C0LEM7-F1
#
_entry.id   AF-A0A6C0LEM7-F1
#
_cell.length_a   1.000
_cell.length_b   1.000
_cell.length_c   1.000
_cell.angle_alpha   90.00
_cell.angle_beta   90.00
_cell.angle_gamma   90.00
#
_symmetry.space_group_name_H-M   'P 1'
#
loop_
_entity.id
_entity.type
_entity.pdbx_description
1 polymer ?
#
loop_
_entity_poly.entity_id
_entity_poly.type
_entity_poly.pdbx_seq_one_letter_code
_entity_poly.pdbx_strand_id
1 'polypeptide(L)'
;MFRYSKDNGYKIKCITCPENHYRTKTNTTCYHCPEGFYSAPGSAECKKANANSSNVHTLCNEGTIVGSNKFGYHLASCIKCQSLNVKSYMPYKNNHDACMTCPAGSVVNLRGTECTVCPAGHFEKDNKCIKCSSGTYADKEGMTECRACNNRNALAYSSIGGTNCEDSIFHDFAKKFNNNIVNLDIILKPIVFGAHSSAAYLLNNEREIAAFTPIIMSAAVITGIFFNA
;
A
#
# COMPACT_ATOMS: atom_id res chain seq x y z
N MET A 1 -0.32 -38.81 24.55
CA MET A 1 -1.14 -40.02 24.29
C MET A 1 -0.66 -41.13 25.23
N PHE A 2 -1.56 -41.89 25.86
CA PHE A 2 -1.17 -43.08 26.62
C PHE A 2 -1.33 -44.30 25.71
N ARG A 3 -0.30 -45.14 25.58
CA ARG A 3 -0.45 -46.46 24.95
C ARG A 3 -0.44 -47.51 26.06
N TYR A 4 -1.43 -48.39 26.04
CA TYR A 4 -1.41 -49.60 26.84
C TYR A 4 -0.58 -50.65 26.08
N SER A 5 0.46 -51.19 26.71
CA SER A 5 1.13 -52.41 26.24
C SER A 5 0.74 -53.53 27.20
N LYS A 6 0.35 -54.67 26.63
CA LYS A 6 -0.15 -55.82 27.38
C LYS A 6 1.02 -56.79 27.63
N ASP A 7 1.94 -56.38 28.49
CA ASP A 7 3.03 -57.23 28.98
C ASP A 7 2.94 -57.32 30.51
N ASN A 8 2.30 -58.39 31.01
CA ASN A 8 2.20 -58.75 32.44
C ASN A 8 1.82 -57.60 33.41
N GLY A 9 0.70 -56.93 33.12
CA GLY A 9 0.15 -55.81 33.89
C GLY A 9 -0.05 -54.58 33.02
N TYR A 10 -1.11 -53.80 33.24
CA TYR A 10 -1.38 -52.59 32.46
C TYR A 10 -0.33 -51.51 32.76
N LYS A 11 0.84 -51.57 32.11
CA LYS A 11 1.82 -50.49 32.17
C LYS A 11 1.35 -49.33 31.29
N ILE A 12 1.09 -48.19 31.92
CA ILE A 12 0.77 -46.94 31.23
C ILE A 12 2.06 -46.44 30.57
N LYS A 13 2.18 -46.58 29.25
CA LYS A 13 3.29 -45.99 28.50
C LYS A 13 2.95 -44.54 28.16
N CYS A 14 3.58 -43.62 28.88
CA CYS A 14 3.53 -42.19 28.56
C CYS A 14 4.27 -41.95 27.24
N ILE A 15 3.53 -41.72 26.16
CA ILE A 15 4.13 -41.28 24.90
C ILE A 15 4.44 -39.79 25.04
N THR A 16 5.72 -39.46 24.90
CA THR A 16 6.21 -38.08 24.80
C THR A 16 5.66 -37.44 23.53
N CYS A 17 5.36 -36.14 23.59
CA CYS A 17 4.99 -35.43 22.37
C CYS A 17 6.16 -35.42 21.38
N PRO A 18 5.90 -35.58 20.08
CA PRO A 18 6.94 -35.45 19.06
C PRO A 18 7.44 -33.99 19.00
N GLU A 19 8.46 -33.74 18.18
CA GLU A 19 8.92 -32.39 17.90
C GLU A 19 7.78 -31.48 17.43
N ASN A 20 7.91 -30.19 17.71
CA ASN A 20 6.93 -29.16 17.39
C ASN A 20 5.55 -29.37 18.03
N HIS A 21 5.47 -30.23 19.04
CA HIS A 21 4.28 -30.46 19.82
C HIS A 21 4.58 -30.39 21.31
N TYR A 22 3.70 -29.72 22.05
CA TYR A 22 3.80 -29.57 23.50
C TYR A 22 2.58 -30.15 24.20
N ARG A 23 2.70 -30.41 25.50
CA ARG A 23 1.57 -30.83 26.33
C ARG A 23 1.73 -30.32 27.75
N THR A 24 0.74 -29.56 28.21
CA THR A 24 0.69 -29.07 29.60
C THR A 24 0.37 -30.21 30.57
N LYS A 25 0.57 -29.99 31.87
CA LYS A 25 0.26 -30.99 32.92
C LYS A 25 -1.21 -31.40 32.96
N THR A 26 -2.11 -30.53 32.53
CA THR A 26 -3.57 -30.74 32.56
C THR A 26 -4.10 -31.46 31.33
N ASN A 27 -3.32 -31.48 30.24
CA ASN A 27 -3.80 -31.97 28.96
C ASN A 27 -3.25 -33.37 28.67
N THR A 28 -4.08 -34.23 28.08
CA THR A 28 -3.69 -35.63 27.75
C THR A 28 -3.20 -35.77 26.31
N THR A 29 -3.55 -34.81 25.45
CA THR A 29 -3.20 -34.69 24.03
C THR A 29 -2.03 -33.73 23.81
N CYS A 30 -1.29 -33.95 22.72
CA CYS A 30 -0.20 -33.08 22.31
C CYS A 30 -0.77 -31.98 21.39
N TYR A 31 -0.47 -30.73 21.68
CA TYR A 31 -0.84 -29.57 20.88
C TYR A 31 0.31 -29.18 19.99
N HIS A 32 -0.01 -28.81 18.76
CA HIS A 32 0.96 -28.27 17.82
C HIS A 32 1.44 -26.89 18.29
N CYS A 33 2.73 -26.58 18.09
CA CYS A 33 3.26 -25.25 18.39
C CYS A 33 2.72 -24.19 17.42
N PRO A 34 2.38 -22.99 17.91
CA PRO A 34 1.95 -21.91 17.03
C PRO A 34 3.06 -21.38 16.11
N GLU A 35 2.69 -20.51 15.17
CA GLU A 35 3.61 -19.90 14.20
C GLU A 35 4.75 -19.15 14.89
N GLY A 36 5.99 -19.40 14.44
CA GLY A 36 7.18 -18.81 15.04
C GLY A 36 7.62 -19.44 16.36
N PHE A 37 6.92 -20.46 16.84
CA PHE A 37 7.30 -21.24 18.01
C PHE A 37 7.71 -22.65 17.62
N TYR A 38 8.55 -23.26 18.45
CA TYR A 38 9.01 -24.63 18.28
C TYR A 38 9.16 -25.32 19.64
N SER A 39 9.22 -26.65 19.64
CA SER A 39 9.48 -27.41 20.86
C SER A 39 10.22 -28.70 20.57
N ALA A 40 11.10 -29.09 21.50
CA ALA A 40 11.76 -30.39 21.46
C ALA A 40 10.79 -31.50 21.92
N PRO A 41 11.03 -32.77 21.55
CA PRO A 41 10.19 -33.89 21.98
C PRO A 41 9.99 -33.92 23.51
N GLY A 42 8.75 -34.13 23.95
CA GLY A 42 8.38 -34.19 25.37
C GLY A 42 8.26 -32.84 26.09
N SER A 43 8.39 -31.71 25.38
CA SER A 43 8.27 -30.37 26.00
C SER A 43 6.88 -30.09 26.56
N ALA A 44 6.82 -29.35 27.66
CA ALA A 44 5.58 -28.91 28.28
C ALA A 44 5.02 -27.61 27.69
N GLU A 45 5.84 -26.86 26.93
CA GLU A 45 5.49 -25.61 26.27
C GLU A 45 6.36 -25.37 25.03
N CYS A 46 5.92 -24.47 24.15
CA CYS A 46 6.70 -24.04 22.99
C CYS A 46 7.57 -22.81 23.30
N LYS A 47 8.73 -22.75 22.66
CA LYS A 47 9.69 -21.64 22.73
C LYS A 47 9.57 -20.78 21.49
N LYS A 48 9.58 -19.46 21.65
CA LYS A 48 9.63 -18.52 20.52
C LYS A 48 11.00 -18.68 19.85
N ALA A 49 11.00 -18.84 18.54
CA ALA A 49 12.24 -18.88 17.78
C ALA A 49 12.77 -17.47 17.51
N ASN A 50 14.08 -17.37 17.31
CA ASN A 50 14.67 -16.16 16.75
C ASN A 50 14.23 -15.99 15.29
N ALA A 51 14.19 -14.75 14.80
CA ALA A 51 13.93 -14.46 13.40
C ALA A 51 14.89 -15.25 12.49
N ASN A 52 14.37 -15.76 11.37
CA ASN A 52 15.09 -16.62 10.40
C ASN A 52 15.58 -17.97 10.93
N SER A 53 15.14 -18.41 12.13
CA SER A 53 15.46 -19.75 12.61
C SER A 53 14.85 -20.86 11.74
N SER A 54 15.67 -21.84 11.37
CA SER A 54 15.25 -23.07 10.67
C SER A 54 14.47 -24.06 11.54
N ASN A 55 14.41 -23.83 12.85
CA ASN A 55 13.71 -24.71 13.79
C ASN A 55 12.19 -24.46 13.81
N VAL A 56 11.71 -23.48 13.03
CA VAL A 56 10.29 -23.15 12.94
C VAL A 56 9.63 -23.96 11.84
N HIS A 57 8.62 -24.73 12.23
CA HIS A 57 7.86 -25.59 11.31
C HIS A 57 6.64 -24.88 10.70
N THR A 58 6.20 -23.76 11.27
CA THR A 58 5.04 -23.00 10.78
C THR A 58 5.30 -21.50 10.86
N LEU A 59 5.11 -20.81 9.74
CA LEU A 59 5.40 -19.39 9.57
C LEU A 59 4.10 -18.59 9.53
N CYS A 60 4.17 -17.33 9.97
CA CYS A 60 3.13 -16.35 9.74
C CYS A 60 3.06 -16.01 8.25
N ASN A 61 1.85 -15.72 7.76
CA ASN A 61 1.64 -15.31 6.37
C ASN A 61 2.15 -13.87 6.13
N GLU A 62 2.29 -13.50 4.87
CA GLU A 62 2.51 -12.11 4.47
C GLU A 62 1.51 -11.15 5.18
N GLY A 63 1.96 -9.94 5.48
CA GLY A 63 1.19 -8.95 6.24
C GLY A 63 1.06 -9.23 7.73
N THR A 64 1.64 -10.32 8.24
CA THR A 64 1.60 -10.68 9.65
C THR A 64 2.97 -11.07 10.20
N ILE A 65 3.15 -10.92 11.52
CA ILE A 65 4.37 -11.26 12.27
C ILE A 65 4.03 -12.07 13.52
N VAL A 66 5.03 -12.73 14.09
CA VAL A 66 4.92 -13.55 15.30
C VAL A 66 4.70 -12.67 16.52
N GLY A 67 3.55 -12.86 17.16
CA GLY A 67 3.18 -12.28 18.44
C GLY A 67 3.73 -13.06 19.63
N SER A 68 3.15 -12.80 20.81
CA SER A 68 3.60 -13.39 22.08
C SER A 68 2.79 -14.61 22.53
N ASN A 69 1.78 -15.02 21.76
CA ASN A 69 0.84 -16.08 22.16
C ASN A 69 1.44 -17.48 21.97
N LYS A 70 2.17 -17.99 22.98
CA LYS A 70 2.76 -19.34 22.94
C LYS A 70 1.76 -20.50 23.00
N PHE A 71 0.47 -20.22 23.19
CA PHE A 71 -0.60 -21.22 23.31
C PHE A 71 -1.67 -21.10 22.21
N GLY A 72 -1.44 -20.26 21.20
CA GLY A 72 -2.38 -20.05 20.11
C GLY A 72 -2.60 -21.30 19.26
N TYR A 73 -3.81 -21.45 18.74
CA TYR A 73 -4.09 -22.33 17.59
C TYR A 73 -3.58 -21.67 16.30
N HIS A 74 -3.66 -22.36 15.16
CA HIS A 74 -3.16 -21.88 13.86
C HIS A 74 -3.59 -20.42 13.57
N LEU A 75 -2.61 -19.58 13.24
CA LEU A 75 -2.64 -18.13 13.00
C LEU A 75 -3.03 -17.25 14.20
N ALA A 76 -3.39 -17.82 15.35
CA ALA A 76 -3.74 -17.05 16.55
C ALA A 76 -2.52 -16.40 17.22
N SER A 77 -1.32 -16.73 16.75
CA SER A 77 -0.07 -16.13 17.20
C SER A 77 0.44 -15.07 16.23
N CYS A 78 -0.16 -14.94 15.06
CA CYS A 78 0.25 -13.95 14.08
C CYS A 78 -0.53 -12.64 14.27
N ILE A 79 0.19 -11.52 14.28
CA ILE A 79 -0.35 -10.17 14.43
C ILE A 79 -0.22 -9.44 13.09
N LYS A 80 -1.29 -8.76 12.66
CA LYS A 80 -1.27 -7.93 11.45
C LYS A 80 -0.35 -6.73 11.61
N CYS A 81 0.51 -6.49 10.63
CA CYS A 81 1.44 -5.36 10.65
C CYS A 81 0.75 -4.00 10.74
N GLN A 82 -0.41 -3.85 10.09
CA GLN A 82 -1.18 -2.62 10.11
C GLN A 82 -1.80 -2.28 11.48
N SER A 83 -2.00 -3.28 12.34
CA SER A 83 -2.55 -3.06 13.68
C SER A 83 -1.56 -2.38 14.63
N LEU A 84 -0.31 -2.19 14.20
CA LEU A 84 0.76 -1.59 15.01
C LEU A 84 0.81 -0.04 14.88
N ASN A 85 -0.18 0.60 14.24
CA ASN A 85 -0.27 2.05 14.02
C ASN A 85 0.96 2.68 13.32
N VAL A 86 1.71 1.88 12.59
CA VAL A 86 2.81 2.32 11.71
C VAL A 86 2.46 1.88 10.29
N LYS A 87 2.98 2.58 9.27
CA LYS A 87 2.92 2.14 7.86
C LYS A 87 3.79 0.91 7.68
N SER A 88 3.38 -0.19 8.29
CA SER A 88 4.17 -1.39 8.47
C SER A 88 3.68 -2.51 7.58
N TYR A 89 4.63 -3.28 7.06
CA TYR A 89 4.36 -4.32 6.09
C TYR A 89 5.27 -5.54 6.29
N MET A 90 4.88 -6.65 5.67
CA MET A 90 5.67 -7.86 5.61
C MET A 90 5.39 -8.60 4.29
N PRO A 91 6.34 -8.63 3.34
CA PRO A 91 6.08 -9.10 1.98
C PRO A 91 6.19 -10.62 1.80
N TYR A 92 6.60 -11.36 2.82
CA TYR A 92 6.81 -12.81 2.73
C TYR A 92 6.36 -13.55 4.00
N LYS A 93 6.20 -14.86 3.88
CA LYS A 93 5.95 -15.73 5.04
C LYS A 93 7.17 -15.75 5.95
N ASN A 94 6.97 -15.55 7.24
CA ASN A 94 8.07 -15.23 8.15
C ASN A 94 7.82 -15.74 9.58
N ASN A 95 8.89 -15.76 10.37
CA ASN A 95 8.87 -15.92 11.83
C ASN A 95 9.43 -14.69 12.55
N HIS A 96 9.37 -13.52 11.90
CA HIS A 96 9.82 -12.27 12.48
C HIS A 96 8.82 -11.79 13.53
N ASP A 97 9.27 -10.97 14.47
CA ASP A 97 8.44 -10.36 15.50
C ASP A 97 8.36 -8.84 15.41
N ALA A 98 8.87 -8.30 14.29
CA ALA A 98 8.74 -6.91 13.92
C ALA A 98 8.42 -6.81 12.43
N CYS A 99 7.52 -5.88 12.09
CA CYS A 99 7.19 -5.57 10.71
C CYS A 99 8.23 -4.61 10.12
N MET A 100 8.38 -4.67 8.81
CA MET A 100 9.13 -3.65 8.08
C MET A 100 8.32 -2.35 8.04
N THR A 101 8.97 -1.21 7.91
CA THR A 101 8.30 0.10 7.78
C THR A 101 8.42 0.58 6.35
N CYS A 102 7.32 1.07 5.78
CA CYS A 102 7.34 1.68 4.46
C CYS A 102 8.21 2.94 4.46
N PRO A 103 8.97 3.18 3.38
CA PRO A 103 9.74 4.41 3.25
C PRO A 103 8.82 5.63 3.26
N ALA A 104 9.40 6.78 3.61
CA ALA A 104 8.72 8.07 3.52
C ALA A 104 8.17 8.28 2.09
N GLY A 105 7.00 8.89 1.97
CA GLY A 105 6.37 9.08 0.66
C GLY A 105 5.69 7.84 0.09
N SER A 106 5.61 6.74 0.85
CA SER A 106 4.92 5.50 0.43
C SER A 106 3.77 5.14 1.35
N VAL A 107 2.79 4.45 0.76
CA VAL A 107 1.60 3.93 1.44
C VAL A 107 1.65 2.40 1.48
N VAL A 108 1.21 1.81 2.59
CA VAL A 108 1.01 0.37 2.71
C VAL A 108 -0.35 -0.02 2.15
N ASN A 109 -0.40 -1.12 1.38
CA ASN A 109 -1.66 -1.68 0.90
C ASN A 109 -2.54 -2.19 2.06
N LEU A 110 -3.82 -2.49 1.78
CA LEU A 110 -4.77 -2.99 2.79
C LEU A 110 -4.41 -4.35 3.39
N ARG A 111 -3.52 -5.12 2.75
CA ARG A 111 -3.08 -6.42 3.29
C ARG A 111 -1.85 -6.30 4.19
N GLY A 112 -1.17 -5.15 4.22
CA GLY A 112 0.09 -5.00 4.92
C GLY A 112 1.24 -5.75 4.26
N THR A 113 1.15 -6.05 2.96
CA THR A 113 2.12 -6.92 2.27
C THR A 113 3.11 -6.14 1.42
N GLU A 114 2.76 -4.93 1.01
CA GLU A 114 3.58 -4.13 0.10
C GLU A 114 3.47 -2.64 0.42
N CYS A 115 4.49 -1.90 0.00
CA CYS A 115 4.49 -0.44 0.01
C CYS A 115 4.46 0.07 -1.43
N THR A 116 3.60 1.03 -1.70
CA THR A 116 3.50 1.72 -2.98
C THR A 116 3.95 3.16 -2.81
N VAL A 117 4.93 3.58 -3.61
CA VAL A 117 5.42 4.95 -3.62
C VAL A 117 4.35 5.87 -4.21
N CYS A 118 4.12 7.03 -3.60
CA CYS A 118 3.22 8.02 -4.18
C CYS A 118 3.82 8.59 -5.48
N PRO A 119 3.07 8.60 -6.58
CA PRO A 119 3.58 9.07 -7.86
C PRO A 119 3.83 10.58 -7.84
N ALA A 120 4.53 11.09 -8.86
CA ALA A 120 4.66 12.54 -9.07
C ALA A 120 3.26 13.21 -9.10
N GLY A 121 3.21 14.47 -8.67
CA GLY A 121 1.96 15.21 -8.46
C GLY A 121 1.21 14.81 -7.18
N HIS A 122 1.71 13.85 -6.41
CA HIS A 122 1.15 13.45 -5.13
C HIS A 122 2.19 13.53 -4.01
N PHE A 123 1.70 13.70 -2.79
CA PHE A 123 2.48 13.52 -1.58
C PHE A 123 1.80 12.50 -0.67
N GLU A 124 2.58 11.82 0.16
CA GLU A 124 2.04 10.91 1.15
C GLU A 124 1.65 11.64 2.43
N LYS A 125 0.44 11.34 2.91
CA LYS A 125 -0.02 11.73 4.25
C LYS A 125 -1.04 10.72 4.76
N ASP A 126 -0.88 10.28 6.00
CA ASP A 126 -1.80 9.36 6.70
C ASP A 126 -2.08 8.08 5.91
N ASN A 127 -1.04 7.47 5.32
CA ASN A 127 -1.13 6.28 4.48
C ASN A 127 -2.00 6.47 3.22
N LYS A 128 -2.02 7.69 2.68
CA LYS A 128 -2.72 8.03 1.44
C LYS A 128 -1.83 8.90 0.56
N CYS A 129 -1.88 8.64 -0.74
CA CYS A 129 -1.31 9.56 -1.73
C CYS A 129 -2.33 10.64 -2.04
N ILE A 130 -2.01 11.88 -1.66
CA ILE A 130 -2.87 13.05 -1.82
C ILE A 130 -2.32 13.88 -2.97
N LYS A 131 -3.18 14.28 -3.92
CA LYS A 131 -2.79 15.20 -5.00
C LYS A 131 -2.32 16.53 -4.42
N CYS A 132 -1.28 17.11 -5.01
CA CYS A 132 -0.88 18.49 -4.71
C CYS A 132 -2.03 19.45 -5.00
N SER A 133 -2.30 20.39 -4.10
CA SER A 133 -3.30 21.43 -4.34
C SER A 133 -2.82 22.41 -5.42
N SER A 134 -3.73 23.18 -6.01
CA SER A 134 -3.38 24.30 -6.90
C SER A 134 -2.39 25.24 -6.21
N GLY A 135 -1.40 25.72 -6.97
CA GLY A 135 -0.28 26.50 -6.44
C GLY A 135 0.83 25.65 -5.83
N THR A 136 0.76 24.31 -5.93
CA THR A 136 1.80 23.41 -5.43
C THR A 136 2.08 22.25 -6.40
N TYR A 137 3.24 21.62 -6.28
CA TYR A 137 3.65 20.53 -7.16
C TYR A 137 4.56 19.51 -6.46
N ALA A 138 4.59 18.29 -7.01
CA ALA A 138 5.51 17.23 -6.62
C ALA A 138 6.21 16.69 -7.86
N ASP A 139 7.50 17.01 -8.01
CA ASP A 139 8.34 16.70 -9.16
C ASP A 139 8.93 15.30 -9.16
N LYS A 140 8.82 14.61 -8.03
CA LYS A 140 9.38 13.27 -7.81
C LYS A 140 8.34 12.38 -7.16
N GLU A 141 8.49 11.08 -7.39
CA GLU A 141 7.79 10.08 -6.60
C GLU A 141 8.27 10.11 -5.15
N GLY A 142 7.42 9.70 -4.22
CA GLY A 142 7.79 9.55 -2.81
C GLY A 142 7.93 10.87 -2.06
N MET A 143 7.30 11.94 -2.55
CA MET A 143 7.22 13.18 -1.80
C MET A 143 6.33 13.01 -0.56
N THR A 144 6.72 13.63 0.55
CA THR A 144 5.91 13.73 1.79
C THR A 144 5.19 15.06 1.93
N GLU A 145 5.51 16.00 1.04
CA GLU A 145 4.89 17.32 0.94
C GLU A 145 5.03 17.85 -0.49
N CYS A 146 4.09 18.69 -0.90
CA CYS A 146 4.19 19.41 -2.17
C CYS A 146 5.00 20.70 -1.99
N ARG A 147 5.77 21.06 -3.02
CA ARG A 147 6.49 22.33 -3.07
C ARG A 147 5.58 23.43 -3.56
N ALA A 148 5.75 24.64 -3.03
CA ALA A 148 5.03 25.82 -3.50
C ALA A 148 5.44 26.18 -4.94
N CYS A 149 4.45 26.53 -5.76
CA CYS A 149 4.63 27.05 -7.10
C CYS A 149 4.13 28.50 -7.18
N ASN A 150 5.06 29.44 -7.27
CA ASN A 150 4.74 30.87 -7.39
C ASN A 150 4.69 31.35 -8.86
N ASN A 151 4.92 30.46 -9.82
CA ASN A 151 4.86 30.79 -11.24
C ASN A 151 3.42 30.76 -11.75
N ARG A 152 2.83 31.93 -11.99
CA ARG A 152 1.45 32.06 -12.52
C ARG A 152 1.27 31.51 -13.94
N ASN A 153 2.36 31.34 -14.68
CA ASN A 153 2.34 30.80 -16.04
C ASN A 153 2.40 29.26 -16.06
N ALA A 154 2.70 28.64 -14.91
CA ALA A 154 2.73 27.20 -14.76
C ALA A 154 1.32 26.64 -14.60
N LEU A 155 1.08 25.46 -15.17
CA LEU A 155 -0.21 24.77 -15.05
C LEU A 155 -0.53 24.42 -13.58
N ALA A 156 0.49 24.02 -12.82
CA ALA A 156 0.39 23.68 -11.40
C ALA A 156 -0.10 24.85 -10.53
N TYR A 157 -0.02 26.10 -11.01
CA TYR A 157 -0.55 27.26 -10.28
C TYR A 157 -2.09 27.20 -10.15
N SER A 158 -2.78 26.63 -11.14
CA SER A 158 -4.25 26.57 -11.18
C SER A 158 -4.83 25.16 -11.09
N SER A 159 -4.04 24.09 -11.25
CA SER A 159 -4.52 22.71 -11.23
C SER A 159 -4.08 21.92 -9.99
N ILE A 160 -4.88 20.95 -9.56
CA ILE A 160 -4.39 19.92 -8.62
C ILE A 160 -3.46 18.92 -9.34
N GLY A 161 -2.59 18.25 -8.58
CA GLY A 161 -1.71 17.21 -9.09
C GLY A 161 -0.52 17.71 -9.91
N GLY A 162 -0.07 18.95 -9.70
CA GLY A 162 1.04 19.53 -10.45
C GLY A 162 2.35 18.75 -10.31
N THR A 163 3.07 18.52 -11.41
CA THR A 163 4.35 17.78 -11.43
C THR A 163 5.58 18.67 -11.64
N ASN A 164 5.40 19.92 -12.04
CA ASN A 164 6.46 20.92 -12.16
C ASN A 164 5.89 22.33 -11.95
N CYS A 165 6.77 23.34 -11.89
CA CYS A 165 6.41 24.75 -11.77
C CYS A 165 6.99 25.58 -12.94
N GLU A 166 7.24 24.94 -14.07
CA GLU A 166 7.76 25.59 -15.28
C GLU A 166 6.62 26.23 -16.07
N ASP A 167 6.97 27.15 -16.97
CA ASP A 167 5.99 27.76 -17.87
C ASP A 167 5.24 26.67 -18.64
N SER A 168 3.91 26.79 -18.68
CA SER A 168 3.11 25.83 -19.41
C SER A 168 3.40 25.89 -20.91
N ILE A 169 3.15 24.78 -21.62
CA ILE A 169 3.24 24.74 -23.09
C ILE A 169 2.39 25.83 -23.76
N PHE A 170 1.24 26.20 -23.18
CA PHE A 170 0.39 27.27 -23.68
C PHE A 170 1.07 28.64 -23.55
N HIS A 171 1.74 28.89 -22.43
CA HIS A 171 2.48 30.12 -22.20
C HIS A 171 3.70 30.21 -23.13
N ASP A 172 4.47 29.13 -23.23
CA ASP A 172 5.64 29.04 -24.11
C ASP A 172 5.24 29.23 -25.58
N PHE A 173 4.13 28.65 -26.00
CA PHE A 173 3.58 28.84 -27.34
C PHE A 173 3.20 30.31 -27.56
N ALA A 174 2.46 30.93 -26.65
CA ALA A 174 2.09 32.35 -26.76
C ALA A 174 3.32 33.27 -26.86
N LYS A 175 4.36 32.99 -26.07
CA LYS A 175 5.62 33.75 -26.09
C LYS A 175 6.34 33.67 -27.43
N LYS A 176 6.27 32.55 -28.15
CA LYS A 176 6.87 32.41 -29.49
C LYS A 176 6.18 33.27 -30.56
N PHE A 177 4.87 33.50 -30.43
CA PHE A 177 4.12 34.35 -31.38
C PHE A 177 4.16 35.83 -31.01
N ASN A 178 4.43 36.16 -29.75
CA ASN A 178 4.64 37.54 -29.33
C ASN A 178 6.06 37.98 -29.68
N ASN A 179 6.22 38.87 -30.66
CA ASN A 179 7.52 39.37 -31.10
C ASN A 179 7.57 40.91 -31.02
N ASN A 180 8.74 41.50 -31.29
CA ASN A 180 8.93 42.95 -31.23
C ASN A 180 8.19 43.73 -32.35
N ILE A 181 7.53 43.05 -33.28
CA ILE A 181 6.86 43.65 -34.44
C ILE A 181 5.35 43.72 -34.21
N VAL A 182 4.74 42.68 -33.60
CA VAL A 182 3.31 42.64 -33.28
C VAL A 182 3.13 42.13 -31.85
N ASN A 183 2.58 43.00 -30.99
CA ASN A 183 2.21 42.61 -29.64
C ASN A 183 0.86 41.87 -29.66
N LEU A 184 0.92 40.54 -29.61
CA LEU A 184 -0.27 39.68 -29.59
C LEU A 184 -0.77 39.36 -28.16
N ASP A 185 -0.18 39.93 -27.11
CA ASP A 185 -0.55 39.62 -25.72
C ASP A 185 -2.04 39.81 -25.44
N ILE A 186 -2.66 40.85 -26.05
CA ILE A 186 -4.08 41.16 -25.88
C ILE A 186 -4.96 39.98 -26.34
N ILE A 187 -4.51 39.23 -27.34
CA ILE A 187 -5.25 38.10 -27.91
C ILE A 187 -4.83 36.79 -27.23
N LEU A 188 -3.52 36.58 -27.03
CA LEU A 188 -2.98 35.30 -26.57
C LEU A 188 -3.16 35.08 -25.07
N LYS A 189 -3.04 36.12 -24.21
CA LYS A 189 -3.19 35.96 -22.76
C LYS A 189 -4.56 35.41 -22.34
N PRO A 190 -5.70 35.92 -22.87
CA PRO A 190 -7.02 35.35 -22.58
C PRO A 190 -7.14 33.88 -23.02
N ILE A 191 -6.56 33.51 -24.16
CA ILE A 191 -6.60 32.14 -24.68
C ILE A 191 -5.81 31.19 -23.75
N VAL A 192 -4.60 31.59 -23.33
CA VAL A 192 -3.78 30.82 -22.39
C VAL A 192 -4.51 30.64 -21.05
N PHE A 193 -5.12 31.71 -20.53
CA PHE A 193 -5.90 31.65 -19.30
C PHE A 193 -7.11 30.70 -19.42
N GLY A 194 -7.82 30.74 -20.56
CA GLY A 194 -8.92 29.82 -20.85
C GLY A 194 -8.46 28.36 -20.92
N ALA A 195 -7.31 28.09 -21.53
CA ALA A 195 -6.71 26.76 -21.58
C ALA A 195 -6.31 26.25 -20.19
N HIS A 196 -5.70 27.10 -19.35
CA HIS A 196 -5.36 26.77 -17.96
C HIS A 196 -6.59 26.46 -17.13
N SER A 197 -7.63 27.29 -17.22
CA SER A 197 -8.88 27.11 -16.49
C SER A 197 -9.57 25.80 -16.90
N SER A 198 -9.57 25.50 -18.21
CA SER A 198 -10.14 24.25 -18.73
C SER A 198 -9.35 23.03 -18.26
N ALA A 199 -8.02 23.07 -18.35
CA ALA A 199 -7.16 21.99 -17.87
C ALA A 199 -7.30 21.77 -16.36
N ALA A 200 -7.35 22.85 -15.58
CA ALA A 200 -7.61 22.79 -14.14
C ALA A 200 -8.98 22.16 -13.84
N TYR A 201 -10.04 22.55 -14.55
CA TYR A 201 -11.36 21.95 -14.40
C TYR A 201 -11.32 20.44 -14.67
N LEU A 202 -10.62 20.02 -15.72
CA LEU A 202 -10.47 18.60 -16.06
C LEU A 202 -9.72 17.83 -14.95
N LEU A 203 -8.55 18.31 -14.56
CA LEU A 203 -7.67 17.66 -13.57
C LEU A 203 -8.31 17.60 -12.17
N ASN A 204 -9.11 18.61 -11.83
CA ASN A 204 -9.82 18.68 -10.56
C ASN A 204 -11.02 17.72 -10.50
N ASN A 205 -11.64 17.45 -11.66
CA ASN A 205 -12.85 16.64 -11.76
C ASN A 205 -12.63 15.32 -12.51
N GLU A 206 -11.39 14.82 -12.60
CA GLU A 206 -11.05 13.62 -13.38
C GLU A 206 -11.95 12.41 -13.08
N ARG A 207 -12.39 12.23 -11.82
CA ARG A 207 -13.30 11.15 -11.44
C ARG A 207 -14.70 11.31 -12.04
N GLU A 208 -15.24 12.53 -11.99
CA GLU A 208 -16.54 12.84 -12.59
C GLU A 208 -16.44 12.67 -14.12
N ILE A 209 -15.41 13.24 -14.73
CA ILE A 209 -15.20 13.16 -16.18
C ILE A 209 -15.04 11.71 -16.62
N ALA A 210 -14.24 10.91 -15.91
CA ALA A 210 -14.07 9.49 -16.19
C ALA A 210 -15.37 8.68 -16.13
N ALA A 211 -16.33 9.06 -15.28
CA ALA A 211 -17.65 8.45 -15.23
C ALA A 211 -18.52 8.83 -16.44
N PHE A 212 -18.34 10.03 -17.00
CA PHE A 212 -19.09 10.51 -18.17
C PHE A 212 -18.46 10.15 -19.52
N THR A 213 -17.14 9.92 -19.61
CA THR A 213 -16.47 9.53 -20.87
C THR A 213 -17.09 8.32 -21.58
N PRO A 214 -17.43 7.19 -20.92
CA PRO A 214 -18.08 6.07 -21.59
C PRO A 214 -19.50 6.40 -22.09
N ILE A 215 -20.19 7.34 -21.44
CA ILE A 215 -21.54 7.80 -21.82
C ILE A 215 -21.47 8.68 -23.08
N ILE A 216 -20.44 9.52 -23.20
CA ILE A 216 -20.25 10.40 -24.36
C ILE A 216 -19.78 9.59 -25.57
N MET A 217 -18.90 8.60 -25.40
CA MET A 217 -18.49 7.71 -26.49
C MET A 217 -19.66 6.88 -27.04
N SER A 218 -20.57 6.42 -26.18
CA SER A 218 -21.77 5.70 -26.62
C SER A 218 -22.77 6.63 -27.32
N ALA A 219 -22.94 7.87 -26.87
CA ALA A 219 -23.75 8.87 -27.57
C ALA A 219 -23.17 9.27 -28.94
N ALA A 220 -21.84 9.39 -29.05
CA ALA A 220 -21.15 9.72 -30.30
C ALA A 220 -21.32 8.62 -31.37
N VAL A 221 -21.32 7.35 -30.97
CA VAL A 221 -21.66 6.23 -31.88
C VAL A 221 -23.12 6.32 -32.33
N ILE A 222 -24.04 6.70 -31.45
CA ILE A 222 -25.47 6.85 -31.80
C ILE A 222 -25.67 8.02 -32.78
N THR A 223 -25.01 9.17 -32.59
CA THR A 223 -25.12 10.31 -33.51
C THR A 223 -24.36 10.11 -34.83
N GLY A 224 -23.30 9.29 -34.84
CA GLY A 224 -22.57 8.91 -36.07
C GLY A 224 -23.36 7.98 -37.00
N ILE A 225 -24.41 7.32 -36.50
CA ILE A 225 -25.32 6.49 -37.31
C ILE A 225 -26.42 7.34 -37.99
N PHE A 226 -26.67 8.58 -37.53
CA PHE A 226 -27.70 9.46 -38.11
C PHE A 226 -27.21 10.44 -39.18
N PHE A 227 -25.91 10.47 -39.50
CA PHE A 227 -25.36 11.32 -40.58
C PHE A 227 -25.03 10.58 -41.90
N ASN A 228 -25.39 9.30 -42.01
CA ASN A 228 -25.39 8.57 -43.29
C ASN A 228 -26.82 8.14 -43.63
N ALA A 229 -27.60 9.08 -44.16
CA ALA A 229 -28.83 8.84 -44.90
C ALA A 229 -28.87 9.78 -46.11
#